data_AF-A0A355UB05-F1
#
_entry.id   AF-A0A355UB05-F1
#
_cell.length_a   1.000
_cell.length_b   1.000
_cell.length_c   1.000
_cell.angle_alpha   90.00
_cell.angle_beta   90.00
_cell.angle_gamma   90.00
#
_symmetry.space_group_name_H-M   'P 1'
#
loop_
_entity.id
_entity.type
_entity.pdbx_description
1 polymer ?
#
loop_
_entity_poly.entity_id
_entity_poly.type
_entity_poly.pdbx_seq_one_letter_code
_entity_poly.pdbx_strand_id
1 'polypeptide(L)'
;QKVIDYVIDKYGQKQVAQIITYGSMAARSSIKDVGRVLDIPLSEVNKVTKAFPEHLSANLNKVLAPDGVQKKLKDAMNADQNKAAEEFRAMAEQDDEIGQMIQTAKRLEGSVRNTG
;
A
#
# COMPACT_ATOMS: atom_id res chain seq x y z
N GLN A 1 -1.87 -15.66 -25.45
CA GLN A 1 -2.98 -16.52 -25.91
C GLN A 1 -2.55 -17.82 -26.58
N LYS A 2 -1.94 -17.82 -27.77
CA LYS A 2 -1.70 -19.05 -28.58
C LYS A 2 -1.09 -20.26 -27.84
N VAL A 3 -0.19 -20.04 -26.88
CA VAL A 3 0.41 -21.12 -26.07
C VAL A 3 -0.57 -21.66 -25.02
N ILE A 4 -1.37 -20.79 -24.41
CA ILE A 4 -2.42 -21.17 -23.46
C ILE A 4 -3.48 -22.00 -24.18
N ASP A 5 -3.90 -21.55 -25.37
CA ASP A 5 -4.89 -22.24 -26.19
C ASP A 5 -4.40 -23.64 -26.61
N TYR A 6 -3.10 -23.77 -26.96
CA TYR A 6 -2.48 -25.07 -27.26
C TYR A 6 -2.49 -26.02 -26.05
N VAL A 7 -2.19 -25.52 -24.85
CA VAL A 7 -2.22 -26.34 -23.62
C VAL A 7 -3.65 -26.76 -23.29
N ILE A 8 -4.62 -25.87 -23.48
CA ILE A 8 -6.05 -26.17 -23.32
C ILE A 8 -6.49 -27.27 -24.30
N ASP A 9 -6.09 -27.19 -25.57
CA ASP A 9 -6.42 -28.19 -26.60
C ASP A 9 -5.76 -29.55 -26.31
N LYS A 10 -4.49 -29.53 -25.87
CA LYS A 10 -3.71 -30.75 -25.60
C LYS A 10 -4.16 -31.51 -24.35
N TYR A 11 -4.53 -30.81 -23.28
CA TYR A 11 -4.86 -31.41 -21.97
C TYR A 11 -6.35 -31.33 -21.62
N GLY A 12 -7.15 -30.62 -22.42
CA GLY A 12 -8.58 -30.47 -22.23
C GLY A 12 -8.95 -29.32 -21.29
N GLN A 13 -10.01 -28.60 -21.63
CA GLN A 13 -10.48 -27.42 -20.89
C GLN A 13 -10.75 -27.67 -19.40
N LYS A 14 -11.21 -28.87 -19.03
CA LYS A 14 -11.52 -29.19 -17.62
C LYS A 14 -10.28 -29.39 -16.74
N GLN A 15 -9.10 -29.50 -17.34
CA GLN A 15 -7.84 -29.79 -16.64
C GLN A 15 -6.87 -28.58 -16.64
N VAL A 16 -7.23 -27.47 -17.29
CA VAL A 16 -6.39 -26.29 -17.40
C VAL A 16 -7.11 -25.07 -16.84
N ALA A 17 -6.53 -24.45 -15.83
CA ALA A 17 -7.00 -23.20 -15.24
C ALA A 17 -5.81 -22.28 -14.94
N GLN A 18 -6.08 -20.97 -14.89
CA GLN A 18 -5.08 -19.99 -14.47
C GLN A 18 -5.07 -19.93 -12.94
N ILE A 19 -3.87 -19.78 -12.37
CA ILE A 19 -3.72 -19.54 -10.93
C ILE A 19 -4.18 -18.13 -10.64
N ILE A 20 -5.19 -17.98 -9.79
CA ILE A 20 -5.66 -16.67 -9.35
C ILE A 20 -4.63 -16.02 -8.42
N THR A 21 -4.58 -14.70 -8.45
CA THR A 21 -3.77 -13.87 -7.56
C THR A 21 -4.69 -12.97 -6.75
N TYR A 22 -4.43 -12.82 -5.45
CA TYR A 22 -5.15 -11.87 -4.60
C TYR A 22 -4.32 -10.60 -4.47
N GLY A 23 -4.84 -9.49 -4.98
CA GLY A 23 -4.24 -8.18 -4.79
C GLY A 23 -4.65 -7.61 -3.44
N SER A 24 -3.67 -7.36 -2.57
CA SER A 24 -3.88 -6.67 -1.30
C SER A 24 -3.83 -5.15 -1.47
N MET A 25 -4.52 -4.43 -0.59
CA MET A 25 -4.47 -2.97 -0.56
C MET A 25 -3.08 -2.50 -0.11
N ALA A 26 -2.36 -1.86 -1.04
CA ALA A 26 -1.08 -1.22 -0.77
C ALA A 26 -1.26 0.11 -0.02
N ALA A 27 -0.29 0.48 0.83
CA ALA A 27 -0.27 1.71 1.63
C ALA A 27 -0.76 2.96 0.88
N ARG A 28 -0.14 3.25 -0.28
CA ARG A 28 -0.48 4.43 -1.10
C ARG A 28 -1.91 4.38 -1.66
N SER A 29 -2.44 3.20 -1.97
CA SER A 29 -3.83 3.06 -2.40
C SER A 29 -4.79 3.22 -1.24
N SER A 30 -4.46 2.66 -0.06
CA SER A 30 -5.27 2.80 1.14
C SER A 30 -5.44 4.26 1.54
N ILE A 31 -4.36 5.05 1.53
CA ILE A 31 -4.43 6.50 1.83
C ILE A 31 -5.38 7.21 0.85
N LYS A 32 -5.26 6.91 -0.45
CA LYS A 32 -6.11 7.53 -1.48
C LYS A 32 -7.58 7.16 -1.34
N ASP A 33 -7.86 5.90 -1.04
CA ASP A 33 -9.24 5.41 -0.91
C ASP A 33 -9.89 5.97 0.35
N VAL A 34 -9.16 6.06 1.48
CA VAL A 34 -9.67 6.73 2.69
C VAL A 34 -9.82 8.23 2.49
N GLY A 35 -8.87 8.90 1.85
CA GLY A 35 -8.96 10.34 1.58
C GLY A 35 -10.18 10.70 0.73
N ARG A 36 -10.59 9.83 -0.19
CA ARG A 36 -11.84 9.98 -0.95
C ARG A 36 -13.09 9.82 -0.08
N VAL A 37 -13.06 8.94 0.91
CA VAL A 37 -14.19 8.72 1.82
C VAL A 37 -14.35 9.87 2.81
N LEU A 38 -13.25 10.50 3.22
CA LEU A 38 -13.23 11.66 4.10
C LEU A 38 -13.40 13.00 3.37
N ASP A 39 -13.71 12.98 2.06
CA ASP A 39 -13.86 14.18 1.21
C ASP A 39 -12.64 15.14 1.25
N ILE A 40 -11.44 14.61 1.52
CA ILE A 40 -10.21 15.40 1.54
C ILE A 40 -9.82 15.75 0.10
N PRO A 41 -9.42 17.01 -0.20
CA PRO A 41 -9.01 17.41 -1.54
C PRO A 41 -7.91 16.51 -2.11
N LEU A 42 -8.10 16.03 -3.34
CA LEU A 42 -7.14 15.13 -4.01
C LEU A 42 -5.72 15.70 -4.08
N SER A 43 -5.57 17.02 -4.09
CA SER A 43 -4.26 17.69 -4.04
C SER A 43 -3.51 17.35 -2.75
N GLU A 44 -4.20 17.46 -1.60
CA GLU A 44 -3.62 17.16 -0.28
C GLU A 44 -3.34 15.67 -0.13
N VAL A 45 -4.29 14.81 -0.51
CA VAL A 45 -4.11 13.35 -0.49
C VAL A 45 -2.89 12.93 -1.31
N ASN A 46 -2.67 13.55 -2.47
CA ASN A 46 -1.51 13.26 -3.31
C ASN A 46 -0.19 13.76 -2.70
N LYS A 47 -0.18 14.89 -1.99
CA LYS A 47 1.01 15.36 -1.24
C LYS A 47 1.37 14.35 -0.15
N VAL A 48 0.40 13.93 0.66
CA VAL A 48 0.59 12.93 1.73
C VAL A 48 1.08 11.61 1.15
N THR A 49 0.49 11.16 0.03
CA THR A 49 0.90 9.91 -0.63
C THR A 49 2.34 9.97 -1.17
N LYS A 50 2.79 11.14 -1.64
CA LYS A 50 4.18 11.35 -2.11
C LYS A 50 5.19 11.39 -0.97
N ALA A 51 4.80 11.88 0.20
CA ALA A 51 5.64 11.85 1.40
C ALA A 51 5.90 10.41 1.90
N PHE A 52 5.05 9.46 1.55
CA PHE A 52 5.26 8.06 1.92
C PHE A 52 6.50 7.47 1.22
N PRO A 53 7.44 6.86 1.99
CA PRO A 53 8.70 6.39 1.44
C PRO A 53 8.51 5.31 0.38
N GLU A 54 9.23 5.44 -0.74
CA GLU A 54 9.15 4.51 -1.86
C GLU A 54 10.11 3.34 -1.67
N HIS A 55 9.66 2.31 -0.94
CA HIS A 55 10.43 1.09 -0.73
C HIS A 55 9.52 -0.14 -0.76
N LEU A 56 9.98 -1.26 -1.34
CA LEU A 56 9.18 -2.47 -1.55
C LEU A 56 8.63 -3.07 -0.23
N SER A 57 9.43 -2.98 0.83
CA SER A 57 9.08 -3.47 2.17
C SER A 57 8.37 -2.42 3.04
N ALA A 58 8.07 -1.22 2.53
CA ALA A 58 7.41 -0.17 3.29
C ALA A 58 5.89 -0.40 3.35
N ASN A 59 5.36 -0.37 4.57
CA ASN A 59 3.95 -0.54 4.89
C ASN A 59 3.57 0.48 5.94
N LEU A 60 2.31 0.91 6.00
CA LEU A 60 1.82 1.85 7.02
C LEU A 60 2.10 1.32 8.43
N ASN A 61 1.90 0.03 8.65
CA ASN A 61 2.19 -0.59 9.95
C ASN A 61 3.67 -0.57 10.36
N LYS A 62 4.59 -0.61 9.39
CA LYS A 62 6.04 -0.59 9.68
C LYS A 62 6.58 0.83 9.83
N VAL A 63 6.01 1.79 9.09
CA VAL A 63 6.39 3.21 9.17
C VAL A 63 5.82 3.84 10.45
N LEU A 64 4.58 3.48 10.81
CA LEU A 64 3.87 3.99 11.98
C LEU A 64 3.87 2.99 13.15
N ALA A 65 4.96 2.25 13.35
CA ALA A 65 5.08 1.36 14.49
C ALA A 65 5.28 2.17 15.79
N PRO A 66 4.87 1.66 16.97
CA PRO A 66 4.90 2.42 18.23
C PRO A 66 6.28 3.02 18.54
N ASP A 67 7.34 2.21 18.38
CA ASP A 67 8.72 2.55 18.75
C ASP A 67 9.51 3.32 17.67
N GLY A 68 8.83 3.88 16.67
CA GLY A 68 9.48 4.49 15.50
C GLY A 68 9.26 3.68 14.21
N VAL A 69 9.88 4.11 13.11
CA VAL A 69 9.94 3.26 11.90
C VAL A 69 10.67 1.97 12.26
N GLN A 70 10.11 0.83 11.88
CA GLN A 70 10.64 -0.49 12.21
C GLN A 70 12.13 -0.61 11.84
N LYS A 71 12.97 -1.09 12.78
CA LYS A 71 14.44 -1.19 12.60
C LYS A 71 14.86 -1.89 11.30
N LYS A 72 14.23 -3.03 10.97
CA LYS A 72 14.48 -3.77 9.72
C LYS A 72 14.17 -2.96 8.45
N LEU A 73 13.20 -2.06 8.53
CA LEU A 73 12.84 -1.18 7.44
C LEU A 73 13.80 0.01 7.37
N LYS A 74 14.18 0.60 8.51
CA LYS A 74 15.20 1.67 8.60
C LYS A 74 16.54 1.22 8.03
N ASP A 75 16.99 0.00 8.36
CA ASP A 75 18.26 -0.57 7.89
C ASP A 75 18.26 -0.86 6.38
N ALA A 76 17.09 -1.10 5.79
CA ALA A 76 16.94 -1.39 4.35
C ALA A 76 16.76 -0.12 3.49
N MET A 77 16.50 1.03 4.12
CA MET A 77 16.18 2.28 3.45
C MET A 77 17.37 3.23 3.41
N ASN A 78 17.47 4.01 2.34
CA ASN A 78 18.47 5.06 2.21
C ASN A 78 18.14 6.26 3.12
N ALA A 79 19.11 7.16 3.31
CA ALA A 79 18.94 8.35 4.16
C ALA A 79 17.70 9.19 3.77
N ASP A 80 17.47 9.42 2.49
CA ASP A 80 16.33 10.21 1.99
C ASP A 80 14.99 9.53 2.28
N GLN A 81 14.95 8.21 2.13
CA GLN A 81 13.75 7.41 2.39
C GLN A 81 13.45 7.36 3.90
N ASN A 82 14.47 7.27 4.74
CA ASN A 82 14.32 7.32 6.19
C ASN A 82 13.80 8.69 6.64
N LYS A 83 14.30 9.78 6.04
CA LYS A 83 13.79 11.13 6.28
C LYS A 83 12.32 11.26 5.88
N ALA A 84 11.95 10.77 4.70
CA ALA A 84 10.56 10.76 4.24
C ALA A 84 9.64 9.95 5.18
N ALA A 85 10.12 8.83 5.73
CA ALA A 85 9.37 8.03 6.69
C ALA A 85 9.12 8.79 8.01
N GLU A 86 10.10 9.57 8.48
CA GLU A 86 9.97 10.41 9.68
C GLU A 86 9.06 11.62 9.43
N GLU A 87 9.17 12.29 8.27
CA GLU A 87 8.27 13.36 7.86
C GLU A 87 6.81 12.86 7.75
N PHE A 88 6.59 11.70 7.14
CA PHE A 88 5.28 11.07 7.05
C PHE A 88 4.71 10.72 8.43
N ARG A 89 5.55 10.26 9.36
CA ARG A 89 5.14 9.99 10.73
C ARG A 89 4.70 11.26 11.45
N ALA A 90 5.43 12.36 11.28
CA ALA A 90 5.05 13.65 11.87
C ALA A 90 3.68 14.12 11.37
N MET A 91 3.34 13.87 10.09
CA MET A 91 1.99 14.14 9.56
C MET A 91 0.92 13.23 10.18
N ALA A 92 1.26 11.98 10.50
CA ALA A 92 0.33 11.01 11.08
C ALA A 92 0.06 11.20 12.58
N GLU A 93 0.91 11.94 13.28
CA GLU A 93 0.80 12.27 14.70
C GLU A 93 0.03 13.59 14.95
N GLN A 94 -0.24 14.38 13.90
CA GLN A 94 -1.09 15.57 14.00
C GLN A 94 -2.55 15.17 14.21
N ASP A 95 -3.28 15.96 15.02
CA ASP A 95 -4.70 15.74 15.30
C ASP A 95 -5.60 16.47 14.28
N ASP A 96 -5.24 16.33 13.00
CA ASP A 96 -5.96 16.91 11.87
C ASP A 96 -6.68 15.83 11.05
N GLU A 97 -7.45 16.26 10.05
CA GLU A 97 -8.15 15.33 9.13
C GLU A 97 -7.16 14.41 8.41
N ILE A 98 -5.92 14.87 8.18
CA ILE A 98 -4.86 14.09 7.55
C ILE A 98 -4.36 12.97 8.48
N GLY A 99 -4.13 13.27 9.76
CA GLY A 99 -3.78 12.28 10.77
C GLY A 99 -4.86 11.20 10.89
N GLN A 100 -6.14 11.60 10.96
CA GLN A 100 -7.26 10.66 11.00
C GLN A 100 -7.34 9.79 9.74
N MET A 101 -7.11 10.38 8.56
CA MET A 101 -7.02 9.66 7.28
C MET A 101 -5.91 8.60 7.32
N ILE A 102 -4.72 8.94 7.78
CA ILE A 102 -3.57 8.03 7.81
C ILE A 102 -3.81 6.88 8.80
N GLN A 103 -4.35 7.16 9.99
CA GLN A 103 -4.66 6.12 10.98
C GLN A 103 -5.75 5.17 10.51
N THR A 104 -6.76 5.69 9.81
CA THR A 104 -7.82 4.87 9.22
C THR A 104 -7.27 4.01 8.06
N ALA A 105 -6.40 4.59 7.22
CA ALA A 105 -5.72 3.86 6.14
C ALA A 105 -4.83 2.73 6.67
N LYS A 106 -4.18 2.90 7.82
CA LYS A 106 -3.37 1.86 8.48
C LYS A 106 -4.18 0.62 8.82
N ARG A 107 -5.45 0.77 9.19
CA ARG A 107 -6.36 -0.37 9.49
C ARG A 107 -6.84 -1.09 8.23
N LEU A 108 -6.93 -0.39 7.10
CA LEU A 108 -7.42 -0.94 5.83
C LEU A 108 -6.31 -1.54 4.95
N GLU A 109 -5.05 -1.16 5.19
CA GLU A 109 -3.89 -1.77 4.53
C GLU A 109 -3.88 -3.30 4.67
N GLY A 110 -3.60 -4.00 3.57
CA GLY A 110 -3.50 -5.46 3.54
C GLY A 110 -4.82 -6.20 3.35
N SER A 111 -5.96 -5.50 3.36
CA SER A 111 -7.24 -6.10 2.97
C SER A 111 -7.26 -6.50 1.49
N VAL A 112 -8.06 -7.51 1.13
CA VAL A 112 -8.18 -7.99 -0.25
C VAL A 112 -8.98 -6.97 -1.06
N ARG A 113 -8.43 -6.55 -2.19
CA ARG A 113 -9.06 -5.57 -3.08
C ARG A 113 -9.62 -6.19 -4.34
N ASN A 114 -8.84 -7.06 -4.98
CA ASN A 114 -9.21 -7.69 -6.23
C ASN A 114 -8.58 -9.08 -6.38
N THR A 115 -9.14 -9.85 -7.31
CA THR A 115 -8.58 -11.10 -7.80
C THR A 115 -8.16 -10.92 -9.26
N GLY A 116 -6.96 -11.38 -9.62
CA GLY A 116 -6.41 -11.31 -10.97
C GLY A 116 -5.98 -12.66 -11.50
#